data_AF-A0AAN7UQK5-F1
#
_entry.id   AF-A0AAN7UQK5-F1
#
_cell.length_a   1.000
_cell.length_b   1.000
_cell.length_c   1.000
_cell.angle_alpha   90.00
_cell.angle_beta   90.00
_cell.angle_gamma   90.00
#
_symmetry.space_group_name_H-M   'P 1'
#
loop_
_entity.id
_entity.type
_entity.pdbx_description
1 polymer ?
#
loop_
_entity_poly.entity_id
_entity_poly.type
_entity_poly.pdbx_seq_one_letter_code
_entity_poly.pdbx_strand_id
1 'polypeptide(L)'
;MFQFPVSDFCFFEFLRVLGTAPTHGCDVGECFEVIQKIRHNDGESWYEGWSEAAEKAEVVAKSAAARGDVVAARWAYLRASNYWRSSEL
;
A
#
# COMPACT_ATOMS: atom_id res chain seq x y z
N MET A 1 1.29 -21.89 -8.60
CA MET A 1 0.21 -21.31 -7.78
C MET A 1 0.89 -20.43 -6.74
N PHE A 2 0.66 -19.12 -6.75
CA PHE A 2 1.22 -18.26 -5.69
C PHE A 2 0.51 -18.61 -4.38
N GLN A 3 1.25 -19.15 -3.43
CA GLN A 3 0.74 -19.48 -2.10
C GLN A 3 1.14 -18.31 -1.20
N PHE A 4 0.16 -17.54 -0.72
CA PHE A 4 0.40 -16.45 0.23
C PHE A 4 0.25 -17.01 1.64
N PRO A 5 1.32 -17.07 2.46
CA PRO A 5 1.25 -17.59 3.82
C PRO A 5 0.73 -16.51 4.79
N VAL A 6 -0.42 -15.91 4.50
CA VAL A 6 -1.07 -14.90 5.35
C VAL A 6 -2.42 -15.43 5.83
N SER A 7 -2.93 -14.88 6.94
CA SER A 7 -4.24 -15.26 7.44
C SER A 7 -5.34 -14.87 6.43
N ASP A 8 -6.49 -15.54 6.49
CA ASP A 8 -7.64 -15.23 5.63
C ASP A 8 -8.07 -13.75 5.73
N PHE A 9 -7.94 -13.16 6.92
CA PHE A 9 -8.21 -11.75 7.16
C PHE A 9 -7.20 -10.84 6.44
N CYS A 10 -5.90 -11.10 6.58
CA CYS A 10 -4.86 -10.33 5.88
C CYS A 10 -5.02 -10.46 4.35
N PHE A 11 -5.42 -11.63 3.86
CA PHE A 11 -5.68 -11.83 2.43
C PHE A 11 -6.90 -11.03 1.95
N PHE A 12 -7.98 -11.01 2.72
CA PHE A 12 -9.14 -10.16 2.43
C PHE A 12 -8.76 -8.68 2.38
N GLU A 13 -8.02 -8.18 3.38
CA GLU A 13 -7.59 -6.79 3.43
C GLU A 13 -6.63 -6.43 2.28
N PHE A 14 -5.73 -7.34 1.93
CA PHE A 14 -4.88 -7.22 0.75
C PHE A 14 -5.70 -7.06 -0.54
N LEU A 15 -6.70 -7.92 -0.75
CA LEU A 15 -7.58 -7.82 -1.92
C LEU A 15 -8.39 -6.52 -1.92
N ARG A 16 -8.83 -6.05 -0.76
CA ARG A 16 -9.57 -4.80 -0.62
C ARG A 16 -8.72 -3.60 -1.05
N VAL A 17 -7.43 -3.58 -0.71
CA VAL A 17 -6.50 -2.54 -1.18
C VAL A 17 -6.22 -2.72 -2.66
N LEU A 18 -5.86 -3.91 -3.11
CA LEU A 18 -5.53 -4.21 -4.50
C LEU A 18 -6.67 -3.87 -5.47
N GLY A 19 -7.91 -4.09 -5.05
CA GLY A 19 -9.12 -3.74 -5.82
C GLY A 19 -9.28 -2.25 -6.12
N THR A 20 -8.53 -1.38 -5.45
CA THR A 20 -8.52 0.07 -5.71
C THR A 20 -7.54 0.50 -6.81
N ALA A 21 -6.73 -0.42 -7.36
CA ALA A 21 -5.80 -0.11 -8.44
C ALA A 21 -6.46 0.57 -9.66
N PRO A 22 -7.64 0.12 -10.16
CA PRO A 22 -8.32 0.77 -11.29
C PRO A 22 -8.71 2.23 -11.03
N THR A 23 -8.81 2.64 -9.76
CA THR A 23 -9.17 3.99 -9.33
C THR A 23 -7.99 4.75 -8.71
N HIS A 24 -6.75 4.28 -8.94
CA HIS A 24 -5.50 4.86 -8.43
C HIS A 24 -5.31 4.81 -6.91
N GLY A 25 -6.07 3.98 -6.19
CA GLY A 25 -5.95 3.84 -4.75
C GLY A 25 -4.76 2.98 -4.30
N CYS A 26 -4.09 2.30 -5.22
CA CYS A 26 -2.84 1.59 -4.99
C CYS A 26 -2.07 1.38 -6.30
N ASP A 27 -0.79 1.05 -6.18
CA ASP A 27 -0.03 0.36 -7.22
C ASP A 27 0.02 -1.14 -6.93
N VAL A 28 -0.17 -1.96 -7.97
CA VAL A 28 -0.21 -3.42 -7.86
C VAL A 28 1.14 -3.99 -7.42
N GLY A 29 2.24 -3.46 -7.95
CA GLY A 29 3.60 -3.87 -7.59
C GLY A 29 3.90 -3.55 -6.13
N GLU A 30 3.58 -2.34 -5.69
CA GLU A 30 3.75 -1.92 -4.29
C GLU A 30 2.96 -2.85 -3.33
N CYS A 31 1.73 -3.22 -3.66
CA CYS A 31 0.95 -4.17 -2.86
C CYS A 31 1.60 -5.56 -2.77
N PHE A 32 2.16 -6.08 -3.87
CA PHE A 32 2.87 -7.36 -3.84
C PHE A 32 4.21 -7.28 -3.09
N GLU A 33 4.90 -6.15 -3.11
CA GLU A 33 6.09 -5.95 -2.27
C GLU A 33 5.73 -5.98 -0.78
N VAL A 34 4.60 -5.39 -0.39
CA VAL A 34 4.11 -5.42 1.00
C VAL A 34 3.79 -6.85 1.43
N ILE A 35 2.97 -7.58 0.66
CA ILE A 35 2.51 -8.92 1.07
C ILE A 35 3.64 -9.95 1.17
N GLN A 36 4.75 -9.76 0.44
CA GLN A 36 5.94 -10.60 0.53
C GLN A 36 6.70 -10.43 1.85
N LYS A 37 6.53 -9.31 2.54
CA LYS A 37 7.21 -9.01 3.82
C LYS A 37 6.40 -9.44 5.04
N ILE A 38 5.09 -9.65 4.87
CA ILE A 38 4.17 -9.97 5.96
C ILE A 38 4.37 -11.42 6.41
N ARG A 39 4.58 -11.61 7.71
CA ARG A 39 4.70 -12.92 8.34
C ARG A 39 3.31 -13.44 8.71
N HIS A 40 3.15 -14.75 8.72
CA HIS A 40 1.88 -15.39 9.05
C HIS A 40 1.45 -15.03 10.47
N ASN A 41 0.24 -14.48 10.62
CA ASN A 41 -0.37 -14.11 11.91
C ASN A 41 0.45 -13.07 12.71
N ASP A 42 1.08 -12.13 12.02
CA ASP A 42 1.92 -11.09 12.62
C ASP A 42 1.43 -9.69 12.18
N GLY A 43 0.67 -9.04 13.07
CA GLY A 43 0.14 -7.70 12.85
C GLY A 43 1.21 -6.59 12.84
N GLU A 44 2.36 -6.81 13.49
CA GLU A 44 3.47 -5.85 13.45
C GLU A 44 4.08 -5.83 12.05
N SER A 45 4.32 -7.01 11.46
CA SER A 45 4.81 -7.09 10.08
C SER A 45 3.82 -6.53 9.05
N TRP A 46 2.52 -6.56 9.35
CA TRP A 46 1.47 -5.91 8.56
C TRP A 46 1.59 -4.39 8.64
N TYR A 47 1.63 -3.85 9.86
CA TYR A 47 1.81 -2.43 10.10
C TYR A 47 3.07 -1.90 9.42
N GLU A 48 4.22 -2.54 9.66
CA GLU A 48 5.52 -2.17 9.08
C GLU A 48 5.49 -2.18 7.54
N GLY A 49 4.94 -3.24 6.95
CA GLY A 49 4.86 -3.36 5.49
C GLY A 49 4.04 -2.24 4.84
N TRP A 50 2.84 -1.98 5.36
CA TRP A 50 1.95 -0.96 4.81
C TRP A 50 2.39 0.47 5.12
N SER A 51 2.93 0.73 6.31
CA SER A 51 3.49 2.05 6.69
C SER A 51 4.71 2.39 5.83
N GLU A 52 5.62 1.45 5.58
CA GLU A 52 6.76 1.66 4.68
C GLU A 52 6.31 2.02 3.25
N ALA A 53 5.27 1.34 2.74
CA ALA A 53 4.69 1.65 1.44
C ALA A 53 4.01 3.04 1.43
N ALA A 54 3.32 3.40 2.52
CA ALA A 54 2.68 4.70 2.68
C ALA A 54 3.71 5.84 2.66
N GLU A 55 4.80 5.71 3.43
CA GLU A 55 5.89 6.67 3.46
C GLU A 55 6.55 6.86 2.09
N LYS A 56 6.82 5.77 1.37
CA LYS A 56 7.37 5.84 0.01
C LYS A 56 6.43 6.59 -0.94
N ALA A 57 5.14 6.28 -0.90
CA ALA A 57 4.14 6.97 -1.71
C ALA A 57 4.05 8.46 -1.35
N GLU A 58 4.14 8.83 -0.07
CA GLU A 58 4.21 10.22 0.35
C GLU A 58 5.45 10.95 -0.18
N VAL A 59 6.62 10.30 -0.15
CA VAL A 59 7.85 10.88 -0.71
C VAL A 59 7.65 11.16 -2.20
N VAL A 60 7.10 10.21 -2.95
CA VAL A 60 6.76 10.40 -4.38
C VAL A 60 5.79 11.58 -4.55
N ALA A 61 4.77 11.67 -3.70
CA ALA A 61 3.77 12.74 -3.74
C ALA A 61 4.40 14.11 -3.47
N LYS A 62 5.22 14.23 -2.42
CA LYS A 62 5.93 15.45 -2.04
C LYS A 62 6.91 15.88 -3.14
N SER A 63 7.66 14.94 -3.72
CA SER A 63 8.58 15.21 -4.84
C SER A 63 7.83 15.65 -6.11
N ALA A 64 6.64 15.11 -6.37
CA ALA A 64 5.79 15.53 -7.49
C ALA A 64 5.21 16.94 -7.28
N ALA A 65 4.73 17.22 -6.07
CA ALA A 65 4.24 18.55 -5.71
C ALA A 65 5.35 19.61 -5.84
N ALA A 66 6.57 19.31 -5.37
CA ALA A 66 7.70 20.24 -5.40
C ALA A 66 8.12 20.65 -6.83
N ARG A 67 7.90 19.80 -7.83
CA ARG A 67 8.19 20.11 -9.25
C ARG A 67 6.97 20.61 -10.04
N GLY A 68 5.85 20.87 -9.37
CA GLY A 68 4.61 21.36 -10.00
C GLY A 68 3.77 20.29 -10.72
N ASP A 69 4.08 19.01 -10.54
CA ASP A 69 3.35 17.90 -11.15
C ASP A 69 2.15 17.51 -10.28
N VAL A 70 1.08 18.30 -10.39
CA VAL A 70 -0.13 18.20 -9.57
C VAL A 70 -0.83 16.84 -9.74
N VAL A 71 -0.81 16.30 -10.96
CA VAL A 71 -1.51 15.06 -11.28
C VAL A 71 -0.82 13.86 -10.63
N ALA A 72 0.51 13.75 -10.76
CA ALA A 72 1.25 12.69 -10.10
C ALA A 72 1.20 12.81 -8.57
N ALA A 73 1.28 14.05 -8.05
CA ALA A 73 1.14 14.30 -6.61
C ALA A 73 -0.21 13.81 -6.07
N ARG A 74 -1.32 14.13 -6.76
CA ARG A 74 -2.67 13.71 -6.38
C ARG A 74 -2.78 12.19 -6.25
N TRP A 75 -2.33 11.45 -7.27
CA TRP A 75 -2.43 9.98 -7.25
C TRP A 75 -1.51 9.35 -6.20
N ALA A 76 -0.30 9.89 -6.02
CA ALA A 76 0.61 9.43 -4.99
C ALA A 76 0.08 9.69 -3.57
N TYR A 77 -0.54 10.85 -3.30
CA TYR A 77 -1.20 11.11 -2.03
C TYR A 77 -2.41 10.20 -1.80
N LEU A 78 -3.20 9.93 -2.84
CA LEU A 78 -4.37 9.04 -2.73
C LEU A 78 -3.94 7.64 -2.28
N ARG A 79 -2.93 7.05 -2.92
CA ARG A 79 -2.43 5.73 -2.53
C ARG A 79 -1.73 5.74 -1.17
N ALA A 80 -0.95 6.78 -0.84
CA ALA A 80 -0.34 6.94 0.48
C ALA A 80 -1.38 6.93 1.61
N SER A 81 -2.46 7.70 1.45
CA SER A 81 -3.58 7.72 2.40
C SER A 81 -4.22 6.34 2.55
N ASN A 82 -4.38 5.61 1.45
CA ASN A 82 -4.98 4.28 1.47
C ASN A 82 -4.06 3.25 2.16
N TYR A 83 -2.75 3.37 2.01
CA TYR A 83 -1.76 2.53 2.68
C TYR A 83 -1.69 2.79 4.18
N TRP A 84 -1.68 4.07 4.60
CA TRP A 84 -1.80 4.40 6.03
C TRP A 84 -3.10 3.88 6.64
N ARG A 85 -4.24 4.05 5.98
CA ARG A 85 -5.51 3.48 6.47
C ARG A 85 -5.45 1.95 6.59
N SER A 86 -4.61 1.30 5.79
CA SER A 86 -4.49 -0.16 5.81
C SER A 86 -3.46 -0.66 6.83
N SER A 87 -2.48 0.15 7.24
CA SER A 87 -1.51 -0.22 8.29
C SER A 87 -2.14 -0.33 9.68
N GLU A 88 -3.21 0.43 9.96
CA GLU A 88 -3.88 0.49 11.27
C GLU A 88 -4.80 -0.71 11.60
N LEU A 89 -4.78 -1.77 10.78
CA LEU A 89 -5.66 -2.94 10.90
C LEU A 89 -5.05 -4.07 11.72
#